data_AF-A0A1Z9CCA3-F1
#
_entry.id   AF-A0A1Z9CCA3-F1
#
_cell.length_a   1.000
_cell.length_b   1.000
_cell.length_c   1.000
_cell.angle_alpha   90.00
_cell.angle_beta   90.00
_cell.angle_gamma   90.00
#
_symmetry.space_group_name_H-M   'P 1'
#
loop_
_entity.id
_entity.type
_entity.pdbx_description
1 polymer ?
#
loop_
_entity_poly.entity_id
_entity_poly.type
_entity_poly.pdbx_seq_one_letter_code
_entity_poly.pdbx_strand_id
1 'polypeptide(L)'
;MLLAKIFKRFKARDAAIAPLNKHTGDAVSIWRDTGQVYYLENTLKLTFQSNSGAITIEKMSLESLPRVLKELQNLGGNSSLARQEVANQTDAFYVSVCGVTWQRSSDGKNVRIKALPEAAVLRSPTACFTKSQAVFKHAFMLEHDDLLSPTSSSNKPGIYTYNRISIADFTEQLKRSNAQIAPSHKAKVGIQYENFKSAFTEHEQAVIDQCLETEFFENAGDDHGGTNLLSSDNKGK
;
A
#
# COMPACT_ATOMS: atom_id res chain seq x y z
N MET A 1 14.23 10.37 -63.77
CA MET A 1 13.53 9.32 -62.98
C MET A 1 14.51 8.40 -62.25
N LEU A 2 15.19 8.90 -61.20
CA LEU A 2 16.05 8.06 -60.33
C LEU A 2 15.72 8.21 -58.83
N LEU A 3 15.10 9.33 -58.41
CA LEU A 3 14.69 9.56 -57.01
C LEU A 3 13.48 8.72 -56.56
N ALA A 4 12.58 8.32 -57.46
CA ALA A 4 11.38 7.55 -57.10
C ALA A 4 11.68 6.08 -56.70
N LYS A 5 12.88 5.56 -57.04
CA LYS A 5 13.30 4.19 -56.68
C LYS A 5 13.99 4.12 -55.32
N ILE A 6 14.46 5.25 -54.76
CA ILE A 6 15.08 5.32 -53.44
C ILE A 6 14.01 5.30 -52.33
N PHE A 7 12.86 5.94 -52.54
CA PHE A 7 11.76 5.95 -51.57
C PHE A 7 10.99 4.61 -51.45
N LYS A 8 11.04 3.73 -52.46
CA LYS A 8 10.46 2.38 -52.37
C LYS A 8 11.31 1.38 -51.57
N ARG A 9 12.60 1.66 -51.36
CA ARG A 9 13.49 0.79 -50.55
C ARG A 9 13.44 1.09 -49.04
N PHE A 10 12.88 2.24 -48.63
CA PHE A 10 12.62 2.53 -47.22
C PHE A 10 11.28 1.94 -46.74
N LYS A 11 10.22 1.95 -47.57
CA LYS A 11 8.92 1.36 -47.21
C LYS A 11 8.84 -0.17 -47.22
N ALA A 12 9.86 -0.86 -47.75
CA ALA A 12 9.89 -2.34 -47.79
C ALA A 12 10.79 -2.95 -46.68
N ARG A 13 11.38 -2.13 -45.80
CA ARG A 13 12.13 -2.59 -44.62
C ARG A 13 11.30 -2.59 -43.32
N ASP A 14 10.13 -1.95 -43.32
CA ASP A 14 9.22 -1.91 -42.16
C ASP A 14 8.18 -3.05 -42.15
N ALA A 15 8.25 -4.01 -43.07
CA ALA A 15 7.29 -5.11 -43.21
C ALA A 15 7.89 -6.50 -42.99
N ALA A 16 8.99 -6.62 -42.25
CA ALA A 16 9.54 -7.90 -41.83
C ALA A 16 10.22 -7.78 -40.45
N ILE A 17 9.42 -7.64 -39.40
CA ILE A 17 9.84 -8.03 -38.05
C ILE A 17 8.95 -9.20 -37.65
N ALA A 18 9.47 -10.40 -37.92
CA ALA A 18 9.04 -11.64 -37.29
C ALA A 18 9.10 -11.49 -35.75
N PRO A 19 8.30 -12.24 -34.98
CA PRO A 19 8.14 -12.01 -33.56
C PRO A 19 9.45 -12.29 -32.84
N LEU A 20 10.12 -11.24 -32.39
CA LEU A 20 11.28 -11.35 -31.53
C LEU A 20 10.77 -11.64 -30.12
N ASN A 21 10.58 -12.93 -29.83
CA ASN A 21 10.37 -13.42 -28.48
C ASN A 21 11.72 -13.29 -27.74
N LYS A 22 12.08 -12.06 -27.37
CA LYS A 22 13.13 -11.79 -26.39
C LYS A 22 12.47 -11.93 -25.02
N HIS A 23 12.59 -13.11 -24.43
CA HIS A 23 12.56 -13.24 -22.98
C HIS A 23 13.80 -12.54 -22.43
N THR A 24 13.76 -11.21 -22.36
CA THR A 24 14.48 -10.47 -21.33
C THR A 24 13.75 -10.78 -20.03
N GLY A 25 14.45 -11.34 -19.04
CA GLY A 25 13.92 -11.74 -17.73
C GLY A 25 13.43 -10.58 -16.85
N ASP A 26 12.95 -9.50 -17.45
CA ASP A 26 12.20 -8.46 -16.76
C ASP A 26 10.73 -8.88 -16.82
N ALA A 27 10.18 -9.31 -15.69
CA ALA A 27 8.75 -9.56 -15.55
C ALA A 27 7.98 -8.24 -15.70
N VAL A 28 7.69 -7.82 -16.94
CA VAL A 28 6.87 -6.64 -17.21
C VAL A 28 5.44 -6.96 -16.79
N SER A 29 4.96 -6.31 -15.73
CA SER A 29 3.56 -6.46 -15.27
C SER A 29 2.60 -6.23 -16.43
N ILE A 30 1.78 -7.24 -16.74
CA ILE A 30 0.70 -7.14 -17.72
C ILE A 30 -0.44 -6.22 -17.25
N TRP A 31 -0.41 -5.77 -16.00
CA TRP A 31 -1.43 -4.93 -15.38
C TRP A 31 -0.92 -3.50 -15.20
N ARG A 32 -1.72 -2.53 -15.64
CA ARG A 32 -1.41 -1.09 -15.54
C ARG A 32 -2.47 -0.37 -14.70
N ASP A 33 -2.03 0.43 -13.73
CA ASP A 33 -2.93 1.25 -12.92
C ASP A 33 -3.69 2.26 -13.77
N THR A 34 -4.97 2.47 -13.46
CA THR A 34 -5.79 3.50 -14.12
C THR A 34 -5.60 4.89 -13.50
N GLY A 35 -4.86 5.00 -12.38
CA GLY A 35 -4.70 6.22 -11.60
C GLY A 35 -5.94 6.60 -10.77
N GLN A 36 -7.01 5.82 -10.86
CA GLN A 36 -8.23 6.01 -10.09
C GLN A 36 -8.13 5.27 -8.76
N VAL A 37 -8.48 5.97 -7.68
CA VAL A 37 -8.61 5.37 -6.34
C VAL A 37 -9.95 5.73 -5.74
N TYR A 38 -10.62 4.73 -5.21
CA TYR A 38 -11.80 4.89 -4.39
C TYR A 38 -11.44 4.61 -2.93
N TYR A 39 -11.56 5.64 -2.11
CA TYR A 39 -11.25 5.60 -0.69
C TYR A 39 -12.42 5.02 0.09
N LEU A 40 -12.13 4.05 0.95
CA LEU A 40 -13.11 3.33 1.74
C LEU A 40 -13.25 4.02 3.11
N GLU A 41 -14.21 4.94 3.22
CA GLU A 41 -14.35 5.79 4.42
C GLU A 41 -14.54 5.00 5.73
N ASN A 42 -15.12 3.80 5.65
CA ASN A 42 -15.29 2.89 6.80
C ASN A 42 -13.98 2.24 7.28
N THR A 43 -12.86 2.44 6.57
CA THR A 43 -11.53 1.97 6.95
C THR A 43 -10.69 3.04 7.62
N LEU A 44 -11.30 4.19 7.94
CA LEU A 44 -10.64 5.29 8.61
C LEU A 44 -10.10 4.86 9.99
N LYS A 45 -8.80 5.07 10.20
CA LYS A 45 -8.10 4.81 11.47
C LYS A 45 -7.40 6.08 11.96
N LEU A 46 -7.40 6.31 13.26
CA LEU A 46 -6.53 7.26 13.94
C LEU A 46 -5.58 6.49 14.86
N THR A 47 -4.28 6.66 14.63
CA THR A 47 -3.22 6.06 15.43
C THR A 47 -2.37 7.16 16.06
N PHE A 48 -1.96 6.95 17.31
CA PHE A 48 -1.02 7.82 18.02
C PHE A 48 -0.42 7.08 19.23
N GLN A 49 0.71 7.56 19.72
CA GLN A 49 1.27 7.11 20.99
C GLN A 49 0.61 7.83 22.18
N SER A 50 -0.02 7.07 23.07
CA SER A 50 -0.57 7.55 24.34
C SER A 50 0.36 7.26 25.52
N ASN A 51 0.06 7.82 26.69
CA ASN A 51 0.75 7.49 27.94
C ASN A 51 0.68 6.01 28.33
N SER A 52 -0.27 5.24 27.77
CA SER A 52 -0.42 3.79 28.00
C SER A 52 0.02 2.92 26.82
N GLY A 53 0.66 3.51 25.80
CA GLY A 53 1.12 2.79 24.62
C GLY A 53 0.45 3.25 23.32
N ALA A 54 0.70 2.50 22.24
CA ALA A 54 0.12 2.79 20.93
C ALA A 54 -1.39 2.56 20.96
N ILE A 55 -2.15 3.58 20.53
CA ILE A 55 -3.61 3.54 20.44
C ILE A 55 -3.99 3.60 18.96
N THR A 56 -4.91 2.74 18.56
CA THR A 56 -5.60 2.80 17.27
C THR A 56 -7.10 2.89 17.52
N ILE A 57 -7.71 3.96 17.00
CA ILE A 57 -9.15 4.18 17.01
C ILE A 57 -9.67 3.90 15.60
N GLU A 58 -10.56 2.92 15.50
CA GLU A 58 -11.21 2.52 14.24
C GLU A 58 -12.73 2.72 14.32
N LYS A 59 -13.43 2.47 13.21
CA LYS A 59 -14.90 2.59 13.09
C LYS A 59 -15.44 3.99 13.40
N MET A 60 -14.62 5.01 13.17
CA MET A 60 -15.02 6.42 13.22
C MET A 60 -15.34 6.93 11.81
N SER A 61 -16.23 7.91 11.70
CA SER A 61 -16.54 8.58 10.44
C SER A 61 -15.65 9.81 10.23
N LEU A 62 -15.51 10.24 8.96
CA LEU A 62 -14.81 11.48 8.62
C LEU A 62 -15.41 12.71 9.33
N GLU A 63 -16.71 12.68 9.63
CA GLU A 63 -17.44 13.74 10.35
C GLU A 63 -17.10 13.77 11.85
N SER A 64 -16.89 12.59 12.46
CA SER A 64 -16.56 12.48 13.88
C SER A 64 -15.09 12.75 14.20
N LEU A 65 -14.19 12.59 13.22
CA LEU A 65 -12.74 12.71 13.40
C LEU A 65 -12.30 14.05 14.04
N PRO A 66 -12.78 15.24 13.60
CA PRO A 66 -12.40 16.50 14.24
C PRO A 66 -12.80 16.57 15.71
N ARG A 67 -13.97 15.99 16.06
CA ARG A 67 -14.44 15.95 17.44
C ARG A 67 -13.56 15.04 18.29
N VAL A 68 -13.25 13.83 17.82
CA VAL A 68 -12.38 12.87 18.53
C VAL A 68 -11.01 13.48 18.77
N LEU A 69 -10.40 14.12 17.77
CA LEU A 69 -9.11 14.79 17.90
C LEU A 69 -9.16 15.91 18.95
N LYS A 70 -10.23 16.70 18.97
CA LYS A 70 -10.41 17.76 19.98
C LYS A 70 -10.56 17.18 21.39
N GLU A 71 -11.33 16.09 21.55
CA GLU A 71 -11.50 15.42 22.84
C GLU A 71 -10.15 14.86 23.35
N LEU A 72 -9.38 14.20 22.49
CA LEU A 72 -8.03 13.69 22.83
C LEU A 72 -7.05 14.80 23.21
N GLN A 73 -7.17 15.98 22.60
CA GLN A 73 -6.32 17.14 22.91
C GLN A 73 -6.65 17.79 24.25
N ASN A 74 -7.91 17.70 24.67
CA ASN A 74 -8.36 18.26 25.94
C ASN A 74 -8.07 17.35 27.13
N LEU A 75 -7.57 16.14 26.89
CA LEU A 75 -7.14 15.25 27.96
C LEU A 75 -5.95 15.85 28.69
N GLY A 76 -6.05 15.89 30.02
CA GLY A 76 -4.91 16.26 30.87
C GLY A 76 -3.78 15.24 30.75
N GLY A 77 -2.53 15.68 30.97
CA GLY A 77 -1.35 14.81 30.86
C GLY A 77 -1.32 13.62 31.82
N ASN A 78 -2.19 13.59 32.83
CA ASN A 78 -2.39 12.47 33.74
C ASN A 78 -3.33 11.38 33.20
N SER A 79 -3.99 11.60 32.04
CA SER A 79 -4.83 10.60 31.40
C SER A 79 -3.97 9.52 30.74
N SER A 80 -4.40 8.26 30.87
CA SER A 80 -3.81 7.12 30.15
C SER A 80 -3.89 7.28 28.63
N LEU A 81 -4.95 7.94 28.14
CA LEU A 81 -5.22 8.18 26.72
C LEU A 81 -4.64 9.50 26.20
N ALA A 82 -4.09 10.35 27.07
CA ALA A 82 -3.41 11.56 26.61
C ALA A 82 -2.19 11.17 25.77
N ARG A 83 -1.88 12.00 24.79
CA ARG A 83 -0.70 11.82 23.93
C ARG A 83 0.56 11.81 24.78
N GLN A 84 1.42 10.84 24.52
CA GLN A 84 2.71 10.75 25.19
C GLN A 84 3.59 11.92 24.77
N GLU A 85 4.23 12.55 25.75
CA GLU A 85 5.27 13.54 25.55
C GLU A 85 6.60 12.97 26.02
N VAL A 86 7.57 12.87 25.10
CA VAL A 86 8.93 12.41 25.38
C VAL A 86 9.90 13.48 24.92
N ALA A 87 10.78 13.93 25.82
CA ALA A 87 11.78 14.96 25.53
C ALA A 87 11.19 16.24 24.89
N ASN A 88 10.07 16.74 25.43
CA ASN A 88 9.31 17.89 24.92
C ASN A 88 8.80 17.73 23.48
N GLN A 89 8.68 16.49 23.00
CA GLN A 89 8.10 16.15 21.71
C GLN A 89 6.90 15.25 21.94
N THR A 90 5.78 15.62 21.32
CA THR A 90 4.57 14.81 21.31
C THR A 90 4.50 14.03 20.00
N ASP A 91 4.27 12.73 20.09
CA ASP A 91 4.17 11.87 18.90
C ASP A 91 2.99 12.29 18.02
N ALA A 92 3.12 12.13 16.70
CA ALA A 92 2.14 12.64 15.75
C ALA A 92 0.82 11.86 15.77
N PHE A 93 -0.29 12.58 15.57
CA PHE A 93 -1.51 11.94 15.11
C PHE A 93 -1.29 11.41 13.69
N TYR A 94 -1.73 10.18 13.46
CA TYR A 94 -1.66 9.51 12.17
C TYR A 94 -3.06 9.04 11.77
N VAL A 95 -3.61 9.64 10.73
CA VAL A 95 -4.92 9.26 10.17
C VAL A 95 -4.67 8.51 8.88
N SER A 96 -5.26 7.33 8.72
CA SER A 96 -5.14 6.53 7.49
C SER A 96 -6.50 6.05 6.99
N VAL A 97 -6.65 6.00 5.67
CA VAL A 97 -7.81 5.45 4.97
C VAL A 97 -7.31 4.49 3.91
N CYS A 98 -7.90 3.29 3.86
CA CYS A 98 -7.62 2.33 2.80
C CYS A 98 -8.39 2.71 1.53
N GLY A 99 -7.95 2.18 0.39
CA GLY A 99 -8.60 2.42 -0.87
C GLY A 99 -8.55 1.22 -1.78
N VAL A 100 -9.23 1.35 -2.91
CA VAL A 100 -9.17 0.39 -4.01
C VAL A 100 -8.80 1.11 -5.28
N THR A 101 -7.96 0.46 -6.08
CA THR A 101 -7.59 0.94 -7.42
C THR A 101 -7.97 -0.08 -8.47
N TRP A 102 -8.10 0.39 -9.72
CA TRP A 102 -8.35 -0.46 -10.87
C TRP A 102 -7.09 -0.59 -11.69
N GLN A 103 -6.82 -1.82 -12.10
CA GLN A 103 -5.77 -2.11 -13.06
C GLN A 103 -6.39 -2.68 -14.33
N ARG A 104 -5.93 -2.19 -15.47
CA ARG A 104 -6.32 -2.70 -16.78
C ARG A 104 -5.20 -3.56 -17.34
N SER A 105 -5.57 -4.69 -17.94
CA SER A 105 -4.62 -5.57 -18.63
C SER A 105 -3.99 -4.85 -19.83
N SER A 106 -2.81 -5.30 -20.25
CA SER A 106 -2.05 -4.70 -21.36
C SER A 106 -2.81 -4.74 -22.69
N ASP A 107 -3.66 -5.75 -22.88
CA ASP A 107 -4.57 -5.89 -24.02
C ASP A 107 -5.87 -5.07 -23.90
N GLY A 108 -6.08 -4.40 -22.77
CA GLY A 108 -7.24 -3.56 -22.48
C GLY A 108 -8.54 -4.29 -22.18
N LYS A 109 -8.57 -5.63 -22.26
CA LYS A 109 -9.81 -6.43 -22.22
C LYS A 109 -10.31 -6.71 -20.80
N ASN A 110 -9.40 -6.78 -19.84
CA ASN A 110 -9.71 -7.15 -18.47
C ASN A 110 -9.41 -5.99 -17.52
N VAL A 111 -10.25 -5.87 -16.50
CA VAL A 111 -10.05 -4.95 -15.39
C VAL A 111 -10.09 -5.75 -14.10
N ARG A 112 -9.07 -5.59 -13.27
CA ARG A 112 -9.06 -6.12 -11.90
C ARG A 112 -9.07 -4.99 -10.89
N ILE A 113 -9.55 -5.30 -9.70
CA ILE A 113 -9.54 -4.39 -8.56
C ILE A 113 -8.42 -4.82 -7.62
N LYS A 114 -7.67 -3.86 -7.09
CA LYS A 114 -6.59 -4.10 -6.14
C LYS A 114 -6.82 -3.24 -4.88
N ALA A 115 -6.63 -3.85 -3.72
CA ALA A 115 -6.63 -3.16 -2.44
C ALA A 115 -5.35 -2.33 -2.27
N LEU A 116 -5.49 -1.12 -1.72
CA LEU A 116 -4.41 -0.22 -1.33
C LEU A 116 -4.48 0.00 0.19
N PRO A 117 -3.61 -0.64 0.98
CA PRO A 117 -3.47 -0.29 2.38
C PRO A 117 -2.94 1.15 2.47
N GLU A 118 -3.50 1.93 3.39
CA GLU A 118 -3.11 3.33 3.60
C GLU A 118 -3.07 4.17 2.31
N ALA A 119 -4.12 4.03 1.49
CA ALA A 119 -4.27 4.77 0.25
C ALA A 119 -4.27 6.29 0.47
N ALA A 120 -4.77 6.75 1.61
CA ALA A 120 -4.60 8.14 2.04
C ALA A 120 -4.12 8.18 3.49
N VAL A 121 -3.14 9.02 3.74
CA VAL A 121 -2.54 9.24 5.06
C VAL A 121 -2.52 10.73 5.35
N LEU A 122 -2.80 11.10 6.60
CA LEU A 122 -2.65 12.45 7.13
C LEU A 122 -1.92 12.36 8.47
N ARG A 123 -0.72 12.94 8.54
CA ARG A 123 0.10 13.00 9.74
C ARG A 123 0.17 14.42 10.28
N SER A 124 0.11 14.61 11.59
CA SER A 124 0.50 15.88 12.21
C SER A 124 1.04 15.73 13.63
N PRO A 125 2.18 16.36 13.94
CA PRO A 125 2.66 16.48 15.31
C PRO A 125 1.82 17.49 16.11
N THR A 126 1.13 18.42 15.43
CA THR A 126 0.31 19.42 16.11
C THR A 126 -1.16 19.02 16.10
N ALA A 127 -1.78 19.18 17.25
CA ALA A 127 -3.21 19.07 17.49
C ALA A 127 -4.07 19.82 16.46
N CYS A 128 -3.65 21.02 16.10
CA CYS A 128 -4.34 21.90 15.16
C CYS A 128 -3.99 21.65 13.68
N PHE A 129 -3.20 20.61 13.38
CA PHE A 129 -2.78 20.25 12.02
C PHE A 129 -2.07 21.38 11.24
N THR A 130 -1.58 22.40 11.94
CA THR A 130 -0.80 23.51 11.36
C THR A 130 0.52 23.04 10.74
N LYS A 131 1.05 21.92 11.22
CA LYS A 131 2.24 21.24 10.69
C LYS A 131 1.85 19.85 10.19
N SER A 132 0.85 19.77 9.31
CA SER A 132 0.40 18.49 8.76
C SER A 132 1.07 18.13 7.43
N GLN A 133 1.03 16.86 7.09
CA GLN A 133 1.31 16.35 5.76
C GLN A 133 0.29 15.28 5.42
N ALA A 134 -0.31 15.36 4.24
CA ALA A 134 -1.11 14.28 3.67
C ALA A 134 -0.41 13.66 2.47
N VAL A 135 -0.57 12.35 2.33
CA VAL A 135 -0.08 11.55 1.20
C VAL A 135 -1.26 10.76 0.64
N PHE A 136 -1.52 10.91 -0.65
CA PHE A 136 -2.52 10.15 -1.39
C PHE A 136 -1.83 9.25 -2.41
N LYS A 137 -1.98 7.93 -2.26
CA LYS A 137 -1.41 6.90 -3.12
C LYS A 137 -2.46 6.46 -4.14
N HIS A 138 -2.18 6.76 -5.41
CA HIS A 138 -3.01 6.48 -6.58
C HIS A 138 -2.55 5.26 -7.42
N ALA A 139 -1.47 4.61 -7.00
CA ALA A 139 -0.93 3.40 -7.62
C ALA A 139 -0.41 2.47 -6.52
N PHE A 140 -0.48 1.15 -6.76
CA PHE A 140 0.15 0.18 -5.87
C PHE A 140 1.63 0.09 -6.22
N MET A 141 2.45 0.86 -5.51
CA MET A 141 3.89 0.60 -5.49
C MET A 141 4.16 -0.46 -4.42
N LEU A 142 4.72 -1.59 -4.85
CA LEU A 142 5.49 -2.49 -3.97
C LEU A 142 6.81 -1.77 -3.67
N GLU A 143 6.77 -0.71 -2.87
CA GLU A 143 8.00 -0.12 -2.37
C GLU A 143 7.89 -0.01 -0.86
N HIS A 144 8.87 -0.64 -0.21
CA HIS A 144 9.25 -0.42 1.17
C HIS A 144 9.72 1.03 1.33
N ASP A 145 8.81 2.01 1.23
CA ASP A 145 9.08 3.34 1.76
C ASP A 145 9.00 3.19 3.27
N ASP A 146 10.17 3.02 3.88
CA ASP A 146 10.34 3.12 5.32
C ASP A 146 9.71 4.45 5.76
N LEU A 147 8.67 4.38 6.60
CA LEU A 147 7.91 5.52 7.12
C LEU A 147 8.82 6.55 7.83
N LEU A 148 10.06 6.17 8.16
CA LEU A 148 11.09 6.99 8.78
C LEU A 148 12.00 7.73 7.79
N SER A 149 12.00 7.35 6.51
CA SER A 149 12.74 8.05 5.45
C SER A 149 11.76 8.55 4.40
N PRO A 150 11.23 9.79 4.52
CA PRO A 150 10.42 10.35 3.46
C PRO A 150 11.32 10.46 2.22
N THR A 151 11.13 9.56 1.25
CA THR A 151 11.74 9.72 -0.06
C THR A 151 11.26 11.07 -0.58
N SER A 152 12.18 12.02 -0.63
CA SER A 152 11.94 13.43 -0.97
C SER A 152 11.59 13.61 -2.45
N SER A 153 11.16 12.55 -3.13
CA SER A 153 10.79 12.56 -4.53
C SER A 153 9.36 13.09 -4.67
N SER A 154 9.25 14.42 -4.78
CA SER A 154 8.01 15.14 -5.14
C SER A 154 7.42 14.77 -6.51
N ASN A 155 7.93 13.72 -7.19
CA ASN A 155 7.64 13.37 -8.57
C ASN A 155 7.45 11.85 -8.79
N LYS A 156 7.11 11.05 -7.77
CA LYS A 156 6.69 9.65 -8.02
C LYS A 156 5.30 9.67 -8.67
N PRO A 157 5.12 9.13 -9.89
CA PRO A 157 3.82 9.13 -10.56
C PRO A 157 2.80 8.36 -9.73
N GLY A 158 1.67 9.00 -9.45
CA GLY A 158 0.61 8.41 -8.64
C GLY A 158 0.79 8.55 -7.12
N ILE A 159 1.71 9.36 -6.61
CA ILE A 159 1.73 9.78 -5.20
C ILE A 159 1.61 11.30 -5.12
N TYR A 160 0.59 11.79 -4.41
CA TYR A 160 0.36 13.22 -4.22
C TYR A 160 0.57 13.58 -2.75
N THR A 161 1.51 14.48 -2.50
CA THR A 161 1.84 14.95 -1.14
C THR A 161 1.41 16.40 -0.96
N TYR A 162 0.69 16.67 0.12
CA TYR A 162 0.21 17.99 0.49
C TYR A 162 0.74 18.37 1.88
N ASN A 163 1.45 19.49 1.99
CA ASN A 163 1.93 20.00 3.26
C ASN A 163 0.97 21.08 3.80
N ARG A 164 0.81 21.15 5.12
CA ARG A 164 -0.06 22.12 5.83
C ARG A 164 -1.53 22.06 5.41
N ILE A 165 -2.01 20.86 5.17
CA ILE A 165 -3.41 20.56 4.81
C ILE A 165 -4.29 20.42 6.06
N SER A 166 -5.46 21.04 6.07
CA SER A 166 -6.39 20.87 7.19
C SER A 166 -7.09 19.51 7.13
N ILE A 167 -7.69 19.09 8.24
CA ILE A 167 -8.54 17.88 8.25
C ILE A 167 -9.70 18.05 7.26
N ALA A 168 -10.28 19.26 7.18
CA ALA A 168 -11.39 19.54 6.26
C ALA A 168 -10.95 19.33 4.80
N ASP A 169 -9.81 19.92 4.40
CA ASP A 169 -9.27 19.77 3.04
C ASP A 169 -8.94 18.29 2.74
N PHE A 170 -8.38 17.57 3.71
CA PHE A 170 -8.12 16.13 3.57
C PHE A 170 -9.41 15.35 3.32
N THR A 171 -10.46 15.59 4.13
CA THR A 171 -11.77 14.93 3.95
C THR A 171 -12.45 15.32 2.64
N GLU A 172 -12.33 16.58 2.20
CA GLU A 172 -12.88 17.05 0.93
C GLU A 172 -12.18 16.37 -0.25
N GLN A 173 -10.85 16.21 -0.19
CA GLN A 173 -10.09 15.53 -1.23
C GLN A 173 -10.51 14.06 -1.38
N LEU A 174 -10.78 13.36 -0.28
CA LEU A 174 -11.34 11.99 -0.31
C LEU A 174 -12.71 11.97 -0.98
N LYS A 175 -13.63 12.84 -0.55
CA LYS A 175 -14.99 12.94 -1.09
C LYS A 175 -14.98 13.28 -2.57
N ARG A 176 -14.17 14.25 -2.98
CA ARG A 176 -14.03 14.69 -4.37
C ARG A 176 -13.48 13.57 -5.25
N SER A 177 -12.45 12.86 -4.79
CA SER A 177 -11.89 11.72 -5.50
C SER A 177 -12.94 10.62 -5.67
N ASN A 178 -13.65 10.28 -4.60
CA ASN A 178 -14.74 9.30 -4.62
C ASN A 178 -15.90 9.71 -5.54
N ALA A 179 -16.22 11.00 -5.63
CA ALA A 179 -17.28 11.51 -6.51
C ALA A 179 -16.94 11.35 -8.00
N GLN A 180 -15.65 11.41 -8.36
CA GLN A 180 -15.18 11.26 -9.74
C GLN A 180 -15.17 9.80 -10.24
N ILE A 181 -15.32 8.83 -9.33
CA ILE A 181 -15.36 7.40 -9.71
C ILE A 181 -16.70 7.06 -10.35
N ALA A 182 -16.64 6.42 -11.53
CA ALA A 182 -17.81 5.98 -12.26
C ALA A 182 -18.70 5.04 -11.41
N PRO A 183 -20.04 5.17 -11.43
CA PRO A 183 -20.94 4.30 -10.67
C PRO A 183 -20.75 2.81 -10.95
N SER A 184 -20.45 2.44 -12.20
CA SER A 184 -20.17 1.07 -12.62
C SER A 184 -18.92 0.46 -11.96
N HIS A 185 -17.95 1.30 -11.59
CA HIS A 185 -16.77 0.88 -10.84
C HIS A 185 -17.10 0.70 -9.36
N LYS A 186 -17.88 1.63 -8.77
CA LYS A 186 -18.34 1.54 -7.37
C LYS A 186 -19.16 0.28 -7.09
N ALA A 187 -20.11 -0.05 -7.97
CA ALA A 187 -20.98 -1.22 -7.82
C ALA A 187 -20.22 -2.56 -7.88
N LYS A 188 -19.02 -2.58 -8.47
CA LYS A 188 -18.18 -3.78 -8.59
C LYS A 188 -17.16 -3.90 -7.47
N VAL A 189 -17.09 -2.93 -6.55
CA VAL A 189 -16.21 -3.02 -5.38
C VAL A 189 -16.81 -4.04 -4.41
N GLY A 190 -16.42 -5.31 -4.57
CA GLY A 190 -16.66 -6.36 -3.58
C GLY A 190 -15.73 -6.27 -2.36
N ILE A 191 -14.80 -5.31 -2.37
CA ILE A 191 -13.82 -5.10 -1.31
C ILE A 191 -14.45 -4.27 -0.19
N GLN A 192 -14.53 -4.86 1.00
CA GLN A 192 -15.02 -4.28 2.23
C GLN A 192 -13.88 -4.08 3.24
N TYR A 193 -14.19 -3.44 4.37
CA TYR A 193 -13.25 -3.23 5.47
C TYR A 193 -12.54 -4.53 5.92
N GLU A 194 -13.26 -5.65 5.92
CA GLU A 194 -12.74 -6.97 6.31
C GLU A 194 -11.55 -7.43 5.45
N ASN A 195 -11.51 -7.01 4.17
CA ASN A 195 -10.39 -7.33 3.27
C ASN A 195 -9.08 -6.64 3.64
N PHE A 196 -9.08 -5.71 4.60
CA PHE A 196 -7.89 -4.99 5.07
C PHE A 196 -7.46 -5.38 6.48
N LYS A 197 -8.07 -6.41 7.08
CA LYS A 197 -7.62 -6.96 8.37
C LYS A 197 -6.33 -7.77 8.24
N SER A 198 -6.07 -8.34 7.07
CA SER A 198 -4.86 -9.10 6.76
C SER A 198 -4.15 -8.50 5.54
N ALA A 199 -2.84 -8.69 5.46
CA ALA A 199 -2.03 -8.25 4.32
C ALA A 199 -2.29 -9.09 3.06
N PHE A 200 -2.69 -10.36 3.25
CA PHE A 200 -2.95 -11.33 2.20
C PHE A 200 -4.38 -11.88 2.32
N THR A 201 -4.99 -12.19 1.19
CA THR A 201 -6.22 -13.02 1.16
C THR A 201 -5.91 -14.44 1.62
N GLU A 202 -6.91 -15.21 2.05
CA GLU A 202 -6.72 -16.61 2.46
C GLU A 202 -6.02 -17.45 1.38
N HIS A 203 -6.37 -17.23 0.12
CA HIS A 203 -5.72 -17.91 -1.00
C HIS A 203 -4.26 -17.49 -1.18
N GLU A 204 -3.97 -16.19 -1.14
CA GLU A 204 -2.58 -15.69 -1.23
C GLU A 204 -1.74 -16.18 -0.07
N GLN A 205 -2.29 -16.18 1.15
CA GLN A 205 -1.61 -16.72 2.33
C GLN A 205 -1.31 -18.20 2.16
N ALA A 206 -2.28 -19.00 1.71
CA ALA A 206 -2.07 -20.44 1.46
C ALA A 206 -1.00 -20.70 0.39
N VAL A 207 -0.94 -19.88 -0.67
CA VAL A 207 0.12 -19.98 -1.70
C VAL A 207 1.48 -19.58 -1.13
N ILE A 208 1.55 -18.52 -0.32
CA ILE A 208 2.78 -18.10 0.36
C ILE A 208 3.28 -19.20 1.29
N ASP A 209 2.39 -19.76 2.11
CA ASP A 209 2.70 -20.84 3.05
C ASP A 209 3.23 -22.06 2.28
N GLN A 210 2.58 -22.44 1.17
CA GLN A 210 3.05 -23.52 0.31
C GLN A 210 4.43 -23.26 -0.31
N CYS A 211 4.69 -22.03 -0.77
CA CYS A 211 6.01 -21.67 -1.31
C CYS A 211 7.10 -21.73 -0.24
N LEU A 212 6.81 -21.21 0.96
CA LEU A 212 7.74 -21.26 2.09
C LEU A 212 8.02 -22.70 2.51
N GLU A 213 6.99 -23.56 2.61
CA GLU A 213 7.16 -24.98 2.90
C GLU A 213 8.03 -25.68 1.84
N THR A 214 7.85 -25.35 0.55
CA THR A 214 8.64 -25.94 -0.54
C THR A 214 10.12 -25.57 -0.46
N GLU A 215 10.45 -24.32 -0.09
CA GLU A 215 11.83 -23.87 0.13
C GLU A 215 12.50 -24.55 1.36
N PHE A 216 11.71 -24.94 2.37
CA PHE A 216 12.20 -25.73 3.51
C PHE A 216 12.50 -27.19 3.11
N PHE A 217 11.74 -27.78 2.19
CA PHE A 217 11.97 -29.15 1.73
C PHE A 217 13.09 -29.27 0.69
N GLU A 218 13.35 -28.26 -0.13
CA GLU A 218 14.49 -28.29 -1.07
C GLU A 218 15.85 -28.10 -0.37
N ASN A 219 15.89 -27.37 0.76
CA ASN A 219 17.12 -27.23 1.56
C ASN A 219 17.40 -28.42 2.51
N ALA A 220 16.44 -29.34 2.69
CA ALA A 220 16.61 -30.55 3.50
C ALA A 220 17.08 -31.77 2.68
N GLY A 221 17.23 -31.63 1.35
CA GLY A 221 17.53 -32.73 0.43
C GLY A 221 19.02 -33.03 0.20
N ASP A 222 19.94 -32.23 0.76
CA ASP A 222 21.37 -32.27 0.42
C ASP A 222 22.29 -32.57 1.62
N ASP A 223 21.85 -33.40 2.58
CA ASP A 223 22.74 -33.99 3.58
C ASP A 223 22.64 -35.54 3.58
N HIS A 224 23.15 -36.13 2.50
CA HIS A 224 23.51 -37.55 2.48
C HIS A 224 25.02 -37.67 2.69
N GLY A 225 25.45 -37.96 3.93
CA GLY A 225 26.89 -38.00 4.20
C GLY A 225 27.45 -38.66 5.46
N GLY A 226 26.67 -39.43 6.23
CA GLY A 226 27.15 -40.51 7.11
C GLY A 226 28.20 -40.23 8.20
N THR A 227 27.89 -40.59 9.45
CA THR A 227 28.57 -41.70 10.16
C THR A 227 27.93 -41.97 11.53
N ASN A 228 27.82 -43.26 11.81
CA ASN A 228 27.40 -43.86 13.07
C ASN A 228 28.39 -43.62 14.22
N LEU A 229 27.91 -43.98 15.42
CA LEU A 229 28.64 -44.37 16.64
C LEU A 229 28.99 -43.25 17.64
N LEU A 230 28.20 -43.14 18.72
CA LEU A 230 28.48 -43.90 19.95
C LEU A 230 27.32 -43.79 20.95
N SER A 231 26.84 -44.96 21.35
CA SER A 231 25.98 -45.19 22.51
C SER A 231 26.82 -45.07 23.78
N SER A 232 26.34 -44.28 24.74
CA SER A 232 26.24 -44.72 26.14
C SER A 232 25.52 -43.64 26.94
N ASP A 233 24.28 -43.90 27.34
CA ASP A 233 23.76 -43.25 28.55
C ASP A 233 23.13 -44.28 29.47
N ASN A 234 23.62 -44.19 30.70
CA ASN A 234 23.69 -45.19 31.73
C ASN A 234 22.35 -45.22 32.48
N LYS A 235 21.65 -46.36 32.49
CA LYS A 235 20.46 -46.56 33.31
C LYS A 235 20.85 -46.88 34.75
N GLY A 236 20.61 -45.90 35.62
CA GLY A 236 20.05 -46.02 36.97
C GLY A 236 20.57 -47.11 37.92
N LYS A 237 21.15 -46.67 39.04
CA LYS A 237 20.57 -46.78 40.38
C LYS A 237 21.33 -45.90 41.37
#